data_AF-A0A067PUF1-F1
#
_entry.id   AF-A0A067PUF1-F1
#
_cell.length_a   1.000
_cell.length_b   1.000
_cell.length_c   1.000
_cell.angle_alpha   90.00
_cell.angle_beta   90.00
_cell.angle_gamma   90.00
#
_symmetry.space_group_name_H-M   'P 1'
#
loop_
_entity.id
_entity.type
_entity.pdbx_description
1 polymer ?
#
loop_
_entity_poly.entity_id
_entity_poly.type
_entity_poly.pdbx_seq_one_letter_code
_entity_poly.pdbx_strand_id
1 'polypeptide(L)'
;MWSMRGLIGMVGTFEDRARFGLEVVEVVAKVVGAERTAIRLSPWEVYQQMRMEDPIPTFSYFVTRLRDLYAELAYIHVTKPRVGAGEDRDAQTGESNDFIRDIWSPQPLTHLALLSSVLTLPPVHTDPIN
;
A
#
# COMPACT_ATOMS: atom_id res chain seq x y z
N MET A 1 19.84 13.08 25.39
CA MET A 1 20.95 12.27 24.86
C MET A 1 20.41 11.41 23.72
N TRP A 2 20.29 11.99 22.52
CA TRP A 2 19.79 11.27 21.34
C TRP A 2 20.96 10.50 20.72
N SER A 3 20.84 9.17 20.66
CA SER A 3 21.88 8.28 20.16
C SER A 3 21.95 8.37 18.63
N MET A 4 22.96 9.08 18.12
CA MET A 4 23.36 9.12 16.71
C MET A 4 23.98 7.77 16.25
N ARG A 5 23.24 6.66 16.40
CA ARG A 5 23.67 5.33 15.94
C ARG A 5 22.82 4.77 14.78
N GLY A 6 21.82 5.52 14.28
CA GLY A 6 20.87 5.02 13.30
C GLY A 6 21.26 5.15 11.82
N LEU A 7 22.32 5.88 11.46
CA LEU A 7 22.49 6.38 10.09
C LEU A 7 23.31 5.49 9.13
N ILE A 8 23.78 4.31 9.54
CA ILE A 8 24.70 3.47 8.72
C ILE A 8 24.07 2.12 8.28
N GLY A 9 22.78 1.90 8.56
CA GLY A 9 22.12 0.61 8.27
C GLY A 9 20.93 0.70 7.32
N MET A 10 20.89 1.62 6.36
CA MET A 10 19.73 1.77 5.45
C MET A 10 19.88 1.04 4.11
N VAL A 11 21.00 0.36 3.86
CA VAL A 11 21.29 -0.23 2.54
C VAL A 11 21.79 -1.66 2.71
N GLY A 12 20.94 -2.65 2.51
CA GLY A 12 21.40 -4.04 2.38
C GLY A 12 20.31 -5.10 2.49
N THR A 13 19.46 -5.05 3.52
CA THR A 13 18.45 -6.09 3.77
C THR A 13 17.01 -5.57 3.63
N PHE A 14 16.04 -6.48 3.51
CA PHE A 14 14.61 -6.10 3.51
C PHE A 14 14.17 -5.48 4.85
N GLU A 15 14.82 -5.85 5.95
CA GLU A 15 14.57 -5.32 7.30
C GLU A 15 15.00 -3.85 7.41
N ASP A 16 16.19 -3.55 6.90
CA ASP A 16 16.75 -2.20 6.85
C ASP A 16 15.87 -1.25 6.02
N ARG A 17 15.32 -1.76 4.90
CA ARG A 17 14.38 -1.01 4.04
C ARG A 17 13.05 -0.74 4.74
N ALA A 18 12.55 -1.70 5.51
CA ALA A 18 11.29 -1.58 6.25
C ALA A 18 11.40 -0.64 7.46
N ARG A 19 12.59 -0.53 8.06
CA ARG A 19 12.83 0.22 9.30
C ARG A 19 12.37 1.67 9.23
N PHE A 20 12.70 2.38 8.16
CA PHE A 20 12.34 3.79 8.02
C PHE A 20 10.82 4.01 8.07
N GLY A 21 10.06 3.19 7.33
CA GLY A 21 8.60 3.28 7.35
C GLY A 21 8.01 2.96 8.72
N LEU A 22 8.58 1.98 9.43
CA LEU A 22 8.12 1.59 10.77
C LEU A 22 8.39 2.68 11.82
N GLU A 23 9.55 3.32 11.77
CA GLU A 23 9.90 4.43 12.68
C GLU A 23 8.99 5.65 12.45
N VAL A 24 8.64 5.96 11.20
CA VAL A 24 7.68 7.04 10.89
C VAL A 24 6.29 6.72 11.44
N VAL A 25 5.79 5.51 11.22
CA VAL A 25 4.50 5.07 11.76
C VAL A 25 4.50 5.11 13.28
N GLU A 26 5.59 4.70 13.93
CA GLU A 26 5.74 4.74 15.38
C GLU A 26 5.54 6.16 15.94
N VAL A 27 6.24 7.13 15.37
CA VAL A 27 6.20 8.51 15.84
C VAL A 27 4.83 9.13 15.58
N VAL A 28 4.24 8.89 14.40
CA VAL A 28 2.92 9.42 14.05
C VAL A 28 1.83 8.81 14.91
N ALA A 29 1.83 7.49 15.11
CA ALA A 29 0.85 6.80 15.94
C ALA A 29 0.93 7.26 17.41
N LYS A 30 2.13 7.54 17.93
CA LYS A 30 2.31 8.08 19.30
C LYS A 30 1.73 9.49 19.47
N VAL A 31 1.75 10.32 18.43
CA VAL A 31 1.30 11.72 18.50
C VAL A 31 -0.19 11.86 18.16
N VAL A 32 -0.66 11.13 17.15
CA VAL A 32 -2.01 11.30 16.56
C VAL A 32 -3.00 10.24 17.05
N GLY A 33 -2.52 9.09 17.54
CA GLY A 33 -3.31 7.90 17.80
C GLY A 33 -3.23 6.90 16.64
N ALA A 34 -3.14 5.61 16.96
CA ALA A 34 -3.06 4.55 15.96
C ALA A 34 -4.35 4.50 15.13
N GLU A 35 -5.50 4.71 15.75
CA GLU A 35 -6.84 4.67 15.17
C GLU A 35 -7.11 5.79 14.15
N ARG A 36 -6.22 6.79 14.07
CA ARG A 36 -6.27 7.90 13.13
C ARG A 36 -5.10 7.92 12.15
N THR A 37 -4.22 6.93 12.24
CA THR A 37 -3.04 6.80 11.40
C THR A 37 -3.27 5.72 10.34
N ALA A 38 -2.89 5.99 9.09
CA ALA A 38 -2.99 5.07 7.98
C ALA A 38 -1.73 5.14 7.12
N ILE A 39 -1.43 4.07 6.39
CA ILE A 39 -0.28 3.99 5.49
C ILE A 39 -0.69 3.53 4.10
N ARG A 40 -0.07 4.12 3.07
CA ARG A 40 -0.26 3.75 1.67
C ARG A 40 0.94 2.98 1.15
N LEU A 41 0.68 1.83 0.51
CA LEU A 41 1.66 0.96 -0.10
C LEU A 41 1.35 0.75 -1.59
N SER A 42 2.38 0.70 -2.41
CA SER A 42 2.28 0.41 -3.84
C SER A 42 3.35 -0.61 -4.28
N PRO A 43 3.10 -1.91 -4.08
CA PRO A 43 4.11 -2.96 -4.31
C PRO A 43 4.52 -3.14 -5.77
N TRP A 44 3.62 -2.80 -6.69
CA TRP A 44 3.74 -3.07 -8.13
C TRP A 44 3.98 -1.81 -8.96
N GLU A 45 4.23 -0.67 -8.32
CA GLU A 45 4.32 0.60 -9.02
C GLU A 45 5.71 0.78 -9.63
N VAL A 46 5.73 1.08 -10.93
CA VAL A 46 6.97 1.28 -11.73
C VAL A 46 7.34 2.76 -11.82
N TYR A 47 6.52 3.63 -11.23
CA TYR A 47 6.72 5.08 -11.22
C TYR A 47 8.08 5.42 -10.58
N GLN A 48 8.81 6.34 -11.19
CA GLN A 48 10.16 6.77 -10.76
C GLN A 48 11.22 5.65 -10.69
N GLN A 49 11.10 4.58 -11.49
CA GLN A 49 12.03 3.44 -11.47
C GLN A 49 12.10 2.69 -10.13
N MET A 50 11.07 2.80 -9.29
CA MET A 50 11.02 2.19 -7.96
C MET A 50 10.71 0.67 -7.98
N ARG A 51 10.70 0.04 -9.17
CA ARG A 51 10.40 -1.38 -9.30
C ARG A 51 11.55 -2.21 -8.72
N MET A 52 11.27 -2.89 -7.61
CA MET A 52 12.13 -3.92 -7.07
C MET A 52 11.98 -5.21 -7.91
N GLU A 53 13.06 -5.97 -8.03
CA GLU A 53 13.03 -7.26 -8.74
C GLU A 53 12.12 -8.28 -8.03
N ASP A 54 12.14 -8.30 -6.70
CA ASP A 54 11.22 -9.08 -5.87
C ASP A 54 10.63 -8.23 -4.72
N PRO A 55 9.46 -7.60 -4.91
CA PRO A 55 8.84 -6.76 -3.89
C PRO A 55 8.19 -7.58 -2.75
N ILE A 56 7.78 -8.83 -3.02
CA ILE A 56 6.93 -9.61 -2.12
C ILE A 56 7.55 -9.76 -0.71
N PRO A 57 8.82 -10.21 -0.55
CA PRO A 57 9.41 -10.40 0.78
C PRO A 57 9.49 -9.12 1.60
N THR A 58 9.82 -8.00 0.95
CA THR A 58 9.99 -6.70 1.63
C THR A 58 8.65 -6.17 2.13
N PHE A 59 7.62 -6.16 1.28
CA PHE A 59 6.29 -5.71 1.68
C PHE A 59 5.64 -6.68 2.67
N SER A 60 5.87 -7.99 2.54
CA SER A 60 5.36 -8.99 3.49
C SER A 60 5.95 -8.78 4.88
N TYR A 61 7.26 -8.56 4.97
CA TYR A 61 7.91 -8.24 6.24
C TYR A 61 7.34 -6.95 6.83
N PHE A 62 7.24 -5.89 6.02
CA PHE A 62 6.74 -4.60 6.47
C PHE A 62 5.30 -4.67 7.03
N VAL A 63 4.38 -5.30 6.29
CA VAL A 63 2.98 -5.46 6.71
C VAL A 63 2.87 -6.36 7.94
N THR A 64 3.68 -7.42 8.04
CA THR A 64 3.72 -8.28 9.22
C THR A 64 4.12 -7.48 10.46
N ARG A 65 5.19 -6.69 10.36
CA ARG A 65 5.66 -5.83 11.46
C ARG A 65 4.63 -4.76 11.82
N LEU A 66 3.96 -4.16 10.84
CA LEU A 66 2.87 -3.22 11.11
C LEU A 66 1.73 -3.87 11.87
N ARG A 67 1.33 -5.10 11.51
CA ARG A 67 0.27 -5.81 12.20
C ARG A 67 0.65 -6.11 13.64
N ASP A 68 1.85 -6.63 13.85
CA ASP A 68 2.30 -7.08 15.17
C ASP A 68 2.51 -5.90 16.13
N LEU A 69 2.89 -4.72 15.61
CA LEU A 69 3.21 -3.53 16.43
C LEU A 69 2.06 -2.52 16.51
N TYR A 70 1.23 -2.43 15.47
CA TYR A 70 0.22 -1.38 15.27
C TYR A 70 -1.09 -1.96 14.73
N ALA A 71 -1.61 -3.00 15.37
CA ALA A 71 -2.88 -3.64 15.00
C ALA A 71 -4.09 -2.68 15.05
N GLU A 72 -3.98 -1.56 15.77
CA GLU A 72 -5.02 -0.53 15.91
C GLU A 72 -4.95 0.56 14.82
N LEU A 73 -4.09 0.41 13.82
CA LEU A 73 -4.06 1.33 12.68
C LEU A 73 -5.43 1.42 12.01
N ALA A 74 -5.79 2.63 11.59
CA ALA A 74 -7.09 2.91 10.99
C ALA A 74 -7.36 2.02 9.76
N TYR A 75 -6.39 1.99 8.84
CA TYR A 75 -6.41 1.11 7.67
C TYR A 75 -5.04 1.11 6.98
N ILE A 76 -4.78 0.06 6.20
CA ILE A 76 -3.73 0.06 5.17
C ILE A 76 -4.38 0.35 3.82
N HIS A 77 -3.76 1.20 3.02
CA HIS A 77 -4.19 1.54 1.68
C HIS A 77 -3.25 0.92 0.65
N VAL A 78 -3.73 -0.01 -0.17
CA VAL A 78 -2.88 -0.71 -1.15
C VAL A 78 -3.30 -0.36 -2.57
N THR A 79 -2.33 0.08 -3.37
CA THR A 79 -2.57 0.38 -4.78
C THR A 79 -2.69 -0.91 -5.57
N LYS A 80 -3.76 -1.05 -6.38
CA LYS A 80 -3.92 -2.24 -7.24
C LYS A 80 -2.82 -2.31 -8.29
N PRO A 81 -2.40 -3.53 -8.71
CA PRO A 81 -1.38 -3.73 -9.74
C PRO A 81 -1.77 -3.12 -11.09
N ARG A 82 -3.07 -2.85 -11.32
CA ARG A 82 -3.54 -2.16 -12.53
C ARG A 82 -3.26 -0.65 -12.56
N VAL A 83 -2.68 -0.07 -11.51
CA VAL A 83 -2.39 1.36 -11.46
C VAL A 83 -0.88 1.54 -11.57
N GLY A 84 -0.43 2.28 -12.59
CA GLY A 84 0.98 2.61 -12.76
C GLY A 84 1.13 4.03 -13.30
N ALA A 85 1.92 4.86 -12.60
CA ALA A 85 2.25 6.22 -13.06
C ALA A 85 1.04 7.16 -13.29
N GLY A 86 -0.09 6.89 -12.62
CA GLY A 86 -1.33 7.65 -12.82
C GLY A 86 -2.22 7.14 -13.95
N GLU A 87 -1.83 6.06 -14.63
CA GLU A 87 -2.59 5.43 -15.72
C GLU A 87 -3.07 4.02 -15.32
N ASP A 88 -4.18 3.59 -15.95
CA ASP A 88 -4.63 2.20 -15.89
C ASP A 88 -3.70 1.36 -16.80
N ARG A 89 -3.10 0.31 -16.23
CA ARG A 89 -2.28 -0.68 -16.92
C ARG A 89 -2.84 -2.07 -16.70
N ASP A 90 -2.57 -2.98 -17.63
CA ASP A 90 -2.86 -4.39 -17.39
C ASP A 90 -1.96 -4.92 -16.26
N ALA A 91 -2.57 -5.63 -15.31
CA ALA A 91 -1.83 -6.35 -14.28
C ALA A 91 -1.10 -7.53 -14.94
N GLN A 92 0.20 -7.65 -14.68
CA GLN A 92 1.00 -8.75 -15.21
C GLN A 92 0.73 -10.03 -14.42
N THR A 93 0.92 -11.20 -15.04
CA THR A 93 0.78 -12.50 -14.38
C THR A 93 1.70 -12.57 -13.15
N GLY A 94 1.12 -12.75 -11.95
CA GLY A 94 1.84 -12.80 -10.68
C GLY A 94 1.78 -11.51 -9.85
N GLU A 95 1.27 -10.40 -10.41
CA GLU A 95 1.05 -9.17 -9.65
C GLU A 95 -0.29 -9.25 -8.90
N SER A 96 -0.27 -9.75 -7.66
CA SER A 96 -1.44 -9.75 -6.77
C SER A 96 -1.13 -9.13 -5.41
N ASN A 97 -2.11 -8.42 -4.83
CA ASN A 97 -2.02 -7.87 -3.48
C ASN A 97 -2.56 -8.85 -2.41
N ASP A 98 -2.91 -10.08 -2.79
CA ASP A 98 -3.51 -11.07 -1.89
C ASP A 98 -2.62 -11.35 -0.67
N PHE A 99 -1.29 -11.39 -0.86
CA PHE A 99 -0.35 -11.57 0.25
C PHE A 99 -0.48 -10.50 1.35
N ILE A 100 -0.76 -9.24 0.99
CA ILE A 100 -0.96 -8.16 1.97
C ILE A 100 -2.27 -8.37 2.71
N ARG A 101 -3.31 -8.79 1.99
CA ARG A 101 -4.63 -9.07 2.57
C ARG A 101 -4.57 -10.25 3.54
N ASP A 102 -3.84 -11.30 3.19
CA ASP A 102 -3.70 -12.50 4.02
C ASP A 102 -2.93 -12.19 5.31
N ILE A 103 -1.91 -11.33 5.23
CA ILE A 103 -1.13 -10.92 6.42
C ILE A 103 -1.94 -9.97 7.31
N TRP A 104 -2.65 -8.99 6.72
CA TRP A 104 -3.38 -7.93 7.44
C TRP A 104 -4.79 -8.34 7.90
N SER A 105 -5.24 -9.56 7.60
CA SER A 105 -6.53 -10.05 8.11
C SER A 105 -6.48 -10.24 9.64
N PRO A 106 -7.51 -9.80 10.40
CA PRO A 106 -8.83 -9.31 9.99
C PRO A 106 -8.99 -7.77 9.95
N GLN A 107 -7.91 -7.00 10.01
CA GLN A 107 -7.95 -5.54 10.08
C GLN A 107 -8.42 -4.87 8.77
N PRO A 108 -8.93 -3.62 8.82
CA PRO A 108 -9.45 -2.92 7.64
C PRO A 108 -8.36 -2.66 6.58
N LEU A 109 -8.64 -3.07 5.33
CA LEU A 109 -7.78 -2.84 4.15
C LEU A 109 -8.57 -2.08 3.09
N THR A 110 -8.01 -0.96 2.59
CA THR A 110 -8.58 -0.19 1.48
C THR A 110 -7.74 -0.37 0.22
N HIS A 111 -8.39 -0.45 -0.94
CA HIS A 111 -7.71 -0.60 -2.23
C HIS A 111 -7.90 0.64 -3.10
N LEU A 112 -6.84 1.14 -3.72
CA LEU A 112 -6.96 2.12 -4.79
C LEU A 112 -7.28 1.44 -6.11
N ALA A 113 -8.37 1.83 -6.74
CA ALA A 113 -8.63 1.61 -8.16
C ALA A 113 -8.85 2.97 -8.81
N LEU A 114 -8.29 3.21 -10.00
CA LEU A 114 -8.68 4.38 -10.78
C LEU A 114 -10.18 4.27 -11.10
N LEU A 115 -10.88 5.41 -11.03
CA LEU A 115 -12.34 5.53 -11.14
C LEU A 115 -12.86 5.30 -12.58
N SER A 116 -12.24 4.43 -13.38
CA SER A 116 -12.70 4.17 -14.77
C SER A 116 -13.98 3.33 -14.83
N SER A 117 -14.45 2.75 -13.73
CA SER A 117 -15.62 1.84 -13.72
C SER A 117 -16.96 2.46 -13.30
N VAL A 118 -17.06 3.78 -13.05
CA VAL A 118 -18.31 4.43 -12.60
C VAL A 118 -19.07 5.14 -13.73
N LEU A 119 -18.58 5.09 -14.97
CA LEU A 119 -19.17 5.82 -16.11
C LEU A 119 -19.74 4.94 -17.23
N THR A 120 -20.05 3.68 -16.98
CA THR A 120 -21.03 2.96 -17.82
C THR A 120 -22.43 3.26 -17.30
N LEU A 121 -22.92 4.47 -17.58
CA LEU A 121 -24.36 4.74 -17.53
C LEU A 121 -25.06 3.73 -18.46
N PRO A 122 -26.17 3.10 -18.06
CA PRO A 122 -26.96 2.31 -18.99
C PRO A 122 -27.38 3.21 -20.17
N PRO A 123 -27.40 2.69 -21.42
CA PRO A 123 -27.86 3.48 -22.54
C PRO A 123 -29.27 3.97 -22.26
N VAL A 124 -29.46 5.30 -22.28
CA VAL A 124 -30.79 5.91 -22.25
C VAL A 124 -31.54 5.39 -23.47
N HIS A 125 -32.56 4.57 -23.23
CA HIS A 125 -33.52 4.18 -24.24
C HIS A 125 -34.30 5.44 -24.62
N THR A 126 -33.92 6.09 -25.71
CA THR A 126 -34.74 7.12 -26.32
C THR A 126 -35.82 6.41 -27.14
N ASP A 127 -36.99 6.22 -26.54
CA ASP A 127 -38.19 5.97 -27.32
C ASP A 127 -38.44 7.18 -28.23
N PRO A 128 -38.62 7.00 -29.55
CA PRO A 128 -38.94 8.09 -30.44
C PRO A 128 -40.34 8.60 -30.10
N ILE A 129 -40.41 9.86 -29.65
CA ILE A 129 -41.67 10.60 -29.62
C ILE A 129 -41.98 11.01 -31.07
N ASN A 130 -43.15 10.54 -31.53
CA ASN A 130 -43.88 10.83 -32.77
C ASN A 130 -43.66 9.85 -33.93
#